data_AF-A0A3L8G3A3-F1
#
_entry.id   AF-A0A3L8G3A3-F1
#
_cell.length_a   1.000
_cell.length_b   1.000
_cell.length_c   1.000
_cell.angle_alpha   90.00
_cell.angle_beta   90.00
_cell.angle_gamma   90.00
#
_symmetry.space_group_name_H-M   'P 1'
#
loop_
_entity.id
_entity.type
_entity.pdbx_description
1 polymer ?
#
loop_
_entity_poly.entity_id
_entity_poly.type
_entity_poly.pdbx_seq_one_letter_code
_entity_poly.pdbx_strand_id
1 'polypeptide(L)' 'MTGKKNQDREGRPITSCLYIDVSLQDPKQVLLAALTDSSMTKKQFKQREKEVEDFLKSREACLKR' A
#
# COMPACT_ATOMS: atom_id res chain seq x y z
N MET A 1 -44.77 -16.52 6.28
CA MET A 1 -44.34 -15.24 6.88
C MET A 1 -42.98 -14.90 6.33
N THR A 2 -42.87 -13.68 5.83
CA THR A 2 -41.77 -13.09 5.08
C THR A 2 -40.54 -12.88 5.95
N GLY A 3 -39.35 -13.10 5.40
CA GLY A 3 -38.07 -12.80 6.06
C GLY A 3 -36.97 -12.45 5.07
N LYS A 4 -37.22 -11.45 4.21
CA LYS A 4 -36.15 -10.78 3.46
C LYS A 4 -35.22 -10.10 4.46
N LYS A 5 -33.94 -10.48 4.50
CA LYS A 5 -32.92 -9.72 5.20
C LYS A 5 -31.97 -9.14 4.15
N ASN A 6 -32.28 -7.92 3.74
CA ASN A 6 -31.35 -7.05 3.02
C ASN A 6 -30.15 -6.81 3.93
N GLN A 7 -28.96 -7.25 3.54
CA GLN A 7 -27.72 -6.71 4.09
C GLN A 7 -27.29 -5.58 3.17
N ASP A 8 -27.72 -4.39 3.58
CA ASP A 8 -27.25 -3.12 3.07
C ASP A 8 -25.83 -2.87 3.59
N ARG A 9 -24.97 -2.44 2.65
CA ARG A 9 -23.77 -1.61 2.82
C ARG A 9 -23.02 -1.67 4.16
N GLU A 10 -21.80 -2.20 4.10
CA GLU A 10 -20.65 -1.44 4.59
C GLU A 10 -19.53 -1.50 3.57
N GLY A 11 -19.36 -0.41 2.82
CA GLY A 11 -18.13 -0.11 2.11
C GLY A 11 -17.03 0.10 3.15
N ARG A 12 -16.45 -0.99 3.65
CA ARG A 12 -15.22 -0.89 4.41
C ARG A 12 -14.14 -0.46 3.43
N PRO A 13 -13.38 0.62 3.68
CA PRO A 13 -12.08 0.73 3.07
C PRO A 13 -11.36 -0.54 3.46
N ILE A 14 -10.96 -1.35 2.48
CA ILE A 14 -10.04 -2.46 2.69
C ILE A 14 -8.71 -1.81 3.05
N THR A 15 -8.59 -1.34 4.28
CA THR A 15 -7.30 -1.10 4.92
C THR A 15 -6.77 -2.49 5.22
N SER A 16 -6.29 -3.19 4.19
CA SER A 16 -5.46 -4.36 4.38
C SER A 16 -4.19 -3.86 5.05
N CYS A 17 -4.11 -3.99 6.37
CA CYS A 17 -2.83 -3.87 7.06
C CYS A 17 -1.89 -4.88 6.42
N LEU A 18 -0.89 -4.40 5.69
CA LEU A 18 0.13 -5.23 5.07
C LEU A 18 0.84 -5.96 6.21
N TYR A 19 0.60 -7.26 6.31
CA TYR A 19 1.34 -8.13 7.21
C TYR A 19 2.73 -8.30 6.61
N ILE A 20 3.67 -7.45 7.02
CA ILE A 20 5.06 -7.53 6.58
C ILE A 20 5.71 -8.62 7.42
N ASP A 21 5.77 -9.83 6.86
CA ASP A 21 6.52 -10.92 7.45
C ASP A 21 7.99 -10.51 7.56
N VAL A 22 8.55 -10.65 8.76
CA VAL A 22 9.88 -10.10 9.15
C VAL A 22 11.02 -10.81 8.41
N SER A 23 10.72 -11.93 7.75
CA SER A 23 11.58 -12.59 6.77
C SER A 23 11.57 -11.84 5.44
N LEU A 24 12.38 -10.79 5.35
CA LEU A 24 13.07 -10.33 4.13
C LEU A 24 12.20 -9.94 2.93
N GLN A 25 11.18 -9.09 3.12
CA GLN A 25 10.69 -8.30 1.98
C GLN A 25 11.37 -6.94 1.98
N ASP A 26 12.02 -6.59 0.86
CA ASP A 26 12.59 -5.27 0.63
C ASP A 26 11.50 -4.21 0.86
N PRO A 27 11.66 -3.27 1.81
CA PRO A 27 10.64 -2.28 2.14
C PRO A 27 10.19 -1.46 0.93
N LYS A 28 11.09 -1.22 -0.03
CA LYS A 28 10.77 -0.51 -1.28
C LYS A 28 9.81 -1.33 -2.13
N GLN A 29 10.01 -2.64 -2.25
CA GLN A 29 9.13 -3.53 -3.02
C GLN A 29 7.73 -3.62 -2.38
N VAL A 30 7.65 -3.74 -1.06
CA VAL A 30 6.37 -3.79 -0.34
C VAL A 30 5.59 -2.49 -0.54
N LEU A 31 6.25 -1.35 -0.36
CA LEU A 31 5.63 -0.04 -0.55
C LEU A 31 5.21 0.18 -2.00
N LEU A 32 6.02 -0.23 -2.97
CA LEU A 32 5.65 -0.12 -4.38
C LEU A 32 4.47 -0.99 -4.73
N ALA A 33 4.42 -2.24 -4.29
CA ALA A 33 3.28 -3.12 -4.52
C ALA A 33 1.98 -2.56 -3.90
N ALA A 34 2.07 -1.89 -2.76
CA ALA A 34 0.93 -1.28 -2.09
C ALA A 34 0.44 0.02 -2.77
N LEU A 35 1.35 0.77 -3.40
CA LEU A 35 1.07 2.11 -3.95
C LEU A 35 0.88 2.12 -5.47
N THR A 36 1.15 1.01 -6.14
CA THR A 36 1.03 0.89 -7.60
C THR A 36 -0.17 0.02 -7.98
N ASP A 37 -0.77 0.36 -9.11
CA ASP A 37 -1.90 -0.35 -9.68
C ASP A 37 -1.59 -0.76 -11.13
N SER A 38 -2.17 -1.87 -11.59
CA SER A 38 -1.98 -2.38 -12.95
C SER A 38 -2.40 -1.41 -14.07
N SER A 39 -3.28 -0.45 -13.76
CA SER A 39 -3.72 0.62 -14.68
C SER A 39 -2.72 1.78 -14.79
N MET A 40 -1.68 1.83 -13.96
CA MET A 40 -0.70 2.92 -14.01
C MET A 40 0.13 2.90 -15.29
N THR A 41 0.30 4.09 -15.85
CA THR A 41 1.26 4.27 -16.96
C THR A 41 2.69 4.12 -16.46
N LYS A 42 3.61 3.77 -17.37
CA LYS A 42 5.05 3.68 -17.06
C LYS A 42 5.62 4.95 -16.42
N LYS A 43 5.11 6.13 -16.80
CA LYS A 43 5.53 7.41 -16.22
C LYS A 43 5.09 7.56 -14.77
N GLN A 44 3.83 7.20 -14.47
CA GLN A 44 3.31 7.21 -13.10
C GLN A 44 4.04 6.20 -12.21
N PHE A 45 4.30 4.99 -12.74
CA PHE A 45 5.06 3.99 -12.01
C PHE A 45 6.45 4.49 -11.62
N LYS A 46 7.22 5.04 -12.57
CA LYS A 46 8.54 5.62 -12.30
C LYS A 46 8.50 6.76 -11.29
N GLN A 47 7.45 7.58 -11.33
CA GLN A 47 7.27 8.65 -10.36
C GLN A 47 7.04 8.08 -8.94
N ARG A 48 6.22 7.02 -8.81
CA ARG A 48 6.01 6.32 -7.54
C ARG A 48 7.28 5.65 -7.02
N GLU A 49 8.10 5.06 -7.89
CA GLU A 49 9.41 4.52 -7.50
C GLU A 49 10.31 5.57 -6.84
N LYS A 50 10.35 6.78 -7.41
CA LYS A 50 11.14 7.87 -6.86
C LYS A 50 10.58 8.33 -5.50
N GLU A 51 9.28 8.50 -5.39
CA GLU A 51 8.63 8.93 -4.13
C GLU A 51 8.86 7.95 -2.98
N VAL A 52 8.77 6.64 -3.25
CA VAL A 52 9.05 5.60 -2.25
C VAL A 52 10.51 5.65 -1.82
N GLU A 53 11.43 5.83 -2.76
CA GLU A 53 12.85 5.93 -2.44
C GLU A 53 13.20 7.16 -1.61
N ASP A 54 12.64 8.33 -1.96
CA ASP A 54 12.84 9.57 -1.22
C ASP A 54 12.24 9.47 0.19
N PHE A 55 11.07 8.83 0.34
CA PHE A 55 10.45 8.55 1.63
C PHE A 55 11.33 7.66 2.52
N LEU A 56 11.86 6.56 1.97
CA LEU A 56 12.71 5.63 2.71
C LEU A 56 14.02 6.31 3.15
N LYS A 57 14.66 7.10 2.28
CA LYS A 57 15.85 7.89 2.63
C LYS A 57 15.57 8.90 3.74
N SER A 58 14.43 9.59 3.68
CA SER A 58 14.02 10.54 4.72
C SER A 58 13.81 9.86 6.07
N ARG A 59 13.18 8.67 6.08
CA ARG A 59 12.99 7.86 7.29
C ARG A 59 14.32 7.37 7.86
N GLU A 60 15.21 6.85 7.02
CA GLU A 60 16.54 6.40 7.43
C GLU A 60 17.35 7.54 8.07
N ALA A 61 17.33 8.73 7.46
CA ALA A 61 18.01 9.91 8.01
C ALA A 61 17.41 10.35 9.36
N CYS A 62 16.10 10.20 9.55
CA CYS A 62 15.44 10.50 10.82
C CYS A 62 15.79 9.50 11.93
N LEU A 63 15.97 8.22 11.59
CA LEU A 63 16.29 7.16 12.56
C LEU A 63 17.76 7.14 12.98
N LYS A 64 18.65 7.74 12.19
CA LYS A 64 20.09 7.86 12.49
C LYS A 64 20.45 9.07 13.36
N ARG A 65 19.47 9.87 13.77
CA ARG A 65 19.62 11.00 14.69
C ARG A 65 19.25 10.60 16.11
#